data_AF-A0A6G0JD78-F1
#
_entry.id   AF-A0A6G0JD78-F1
#
_cell.length_a   1.000
_cell.length_b   1.000
_cell.length_c   1.000
_cell.angle_alpha   90.00
_cell.angle_beta   90.00
_cell.angle_gamma   90.00
#
_symmetry.space_group_name_H-M   'P 1'
#
loop_
_entity.id
_entity.type
_entity.pdbx_description
1 polymer ?
#
loop_
_entity_poly.entity_id
_entity_poly.type
_entity_poly.pdbx_seq_one_letter_code
_entity_poly.pdbx_strand_id
1 'polypeptide(L)'
;NNGYKSQDVILQSGGMSNTGGCSGGTSVTVTYDKAAITPMTVTSNKTLRGIGMSGVIMGKGLWLNGDNIIIQNVHITELNRHLVWGGDAIYIQGSNGGSTAMTKIWLDHIKVSRVGRQFLTTNAASVSTMTISNSDFDGRTDYSASCDGRHYWTFIFYGKNTRFSMLN
;
A
#
# COMPACT_ATOMS: atom_id res chain seq x y z
N ASN A 1 -2.47 14.87 -25.79
CA ASN A 1 -1.92 13.64 -25.20
C ASN A 1 -0.75 14.06 -24.31
N ASN A 2 -0.87 13.93 -22.98
CA ASN A 2 0.12 14.40 -22.00
C ASN A 2 1.15 13.32 -21.62
N GLY A 3 1.12 12.16 -22.29
CA GLY A 3 2.05 11.05 -22.07
C GLY A 3 1.67 10.09 -20.95
N TYR A 4 0.63 10.39 -20.16
CA TYR A 4 0.16 9.56 -19.05
C TYR A 4 -1.07 8.74 -19.44
N LYS A 5 -1.22 7.57 -18.82
CA LYS A 5 -2.34 6.66 -19.04
C LYS A 5 -3.28 6.63 -17.84
N SER A 6 -4.55 6.33 -18.09
CA SER A 6 -5.48 5.99 -17.00
C SER A 6 -5.06 4.67 -16.33
N GLN A 7 -5.36 4.52 -15.05
CA GLN A 7 -5.39 3.18 -14.45
C GLN A 7 -6.68 2.46 -14.86
N ASP A 8 -6.56 1.17 -15.12
CA ASP A 8 -7.71 0.25 -15.19
C ASP A 8 -8.01 -0.29 -13.78
N VAL A 9 -9.06 -1.09 -13.63
CA VAL A 9 -9.52 -1.60 -12.33
C VAL A 9 -9.71 -3.11 -12.40
N ILE A 10 -9.12 -3.85 -11.45
CA ILE A 10 -9.53 -5.24 -11.23
C ILE A 10 -10.89 -5.22 -10.52
N LEU A 11 -11.93 -5.67 -11.23
CA LEU A 11 -13.29 -5.68 -10.69
C LEU A 11 -13.39 -6.65 -9.50
N GLN A 12 -13.65 -6.10 -8.32
CA GLN A 12 -13.83 -6.87 -7.09
C GLN A 12 -15.27 -7.38 -6.95
N SER A 13 -15.49 -8.30 -6.00
CA SER A 13 -16.84 -8.65 -5.55
C SER A 13 -17.59 -7.37 -5.15
N GLY A 14 -18.87 -7.24 -5.55
CA GLY A 14 -19.65 -5.99 -5.42
C GLY A 14 -19.59 -5.07 -6.65
N GLY A 15 -18.83 -5.44 -7.69
CA GLY A 15 -18.91 -4.81 -9.01
C GLY A 15 -18.47 -3.34 -9.01
N MET A 16 -19.20 -2.51 -9.77
CA MET A 16 -18.84 -1.10 -10.00
C MET A 16 -18.78 -0.25 -8.73
N SER A 17 -19.49 -0.64 -7.68
CA SER A 17 -19.46 0.05 -6.38
C SER A 17 -18.10 -0.05 -5.67
N ASN A 18 -17.30 -1.07 -6.00
CA ASN A 18 -16.02 -1.35 -5.36
C ASN A 18 -14.82 -1.05 -6.26
N THR A 19 -14.98 -0.21 -7.28
CA THR A 19 -13.88 0.14 -8.19
C THR A 19 -12.89 1.14 -7.60
N GLY A 20 -13.24 1.79 -6.50
CA GLY A 20 -12.46 2.88 -5.89
C GLY A 20 -12.75 4.26 -6.50
N GLY A 21 -13.69 4.39 -7.43
CA GLY A 21 -14.06 5.70 -8.00
C GLY A 21 -14.37 5.69 -9.50
N CYS A 22 -14.34 4.53 -10.16
CA CYS A 22 -14.78 4.39 -11.54
C CYS A 22 -16.31 4.26 -11.59
N SER A 23 -17.00 5.27 -12.15
CA SER A 23 -18.42 5.24 -12.48
C SER A 23 -18.60 5.21 -14.00
N GLY A 24 -19.35 4.23 -14.53
CA GLY A 24 -19.58 4.10 -15.97
C GLY A 24 -18.37 3.61 -16.79
N GLY A 25 -17.48 2.82 -16.19
CA GLY A 25 -16.32 2.24 -16.87
C GLY A 25 -16.69 1.30 -18.02
N THR A 26 -15.76 1.15 -18.97
CA THR A 26 -15.86 0.17 -20.05
C THR A 26 -15.11 -1.11 -19.66
N SER A 27 -15.69 -2.27 -19.97
CA SER A 27 -15.04 -3.55 -19.70
C SER A 27 -13.80 -3.71 -20.59
N VAL A 28 -12.67 -4.05 -19.97
CA VAL A 28 -11.39 -4.31 -20.64
C VAL A 28 -10.77 -5.59 -20.10
N THR A 29 -10.02 -6.28 -20.96
CA THR A 29 -9.20 -7.42 -20.51
C THR A 29 -7.89 -6.90 -19.96
N VAL A 30 -7.56 -7.26 -18.73
CA VAL A 30 -6.31 -6.86 -18.06
C VAL A 30 -5.42 -8.08 -17.80
N THR A 31 -4.11 -7.87 -17.86
CA THR A 31 -3.11 -8.84 -17.41
C THR A 31 -2.38 -8.25 -16.22
N TYR A 32 -2.16 -9.07 -15.18
CA TYR A 32 -1.54 -8.63 -13.94
C TYR A 32 -0.76 -9.76 -13.27
N ASP A 33 0.24 -9.39 -12.49
CA ASP A 33 0.99 -10.32 -11.67
C ASP A 33 0.20 -10.68 -10.40
N LYS A 34 -0.04 -11.97 -10.18
CA LYS A 34 -0.79 -12.47 -9.01
C LYS A 34 -0.03 -12.28 -7.69
N ALA A 35 1.28 -12.11 -7.73
CA ALA A 35 2.11 -11.92 -6.55
C ALA A 35 1.73 -10.64 -5.78
N ALA A 36 1.33 -9.58 -6.47
CA ALA A 36 0.98 -8.32 -5.81
C ALA A 36 -0.37 -8.37 -5.09
N ILE A 37 -1.24 -9.33 -5.46
CA ILE A 37 -2.53 -9.59 -4.81
C ILE A 37 -2.37 -10.39 -3.51
N THR A 38 -1.25 -11.12 -3.36
CA THR A 38 -0.94 -11.97 -2.20
C THR A 38 0.25 -11.40 -1.42
N PRO A 39 0.02 -10.46 -0.48
CA PRO A 39 1.10 -9.78 0.24
C PRO A 39 1.83 -10.74 1.18
N MET A 40 3.07 -10.39 1.51
CA MET A 40 3.89 -11.13 2.48
C MET A 40 3.50 -10.74 3.91
N THR A 41 3.09 -11.72 4.72
CA THR A 41 2.72 -11.47 6.12
C THR A 41 3.95 -11.24 7.00
N VAL A 42 3.92 -10.17 7.79
CA VAL A 42 4.90 -9.89 8.85
C VAL A 42 4.17 -9.93 10.19
N THR A 43 4.57 -10.87 11.05
CA THR A 43 3.98 -11.07 12.38
C THR A 43 4.74 -10.32 13.47
N SER A 44 4.26 -10.39 14.71
CA SER A 44 4.84 -9.66 15.84
C SER A 44 6.33 -9.91 16.05
N ASN A 45 7.00 -8.94 16.67
CA ASN A 45 8.42 -9.00 17.07
C ASN A 45 9.32 -9.29 15.86
N LYS A 46 9.25 -8.43 14.85
CA LYS A 46 10.06 -8.52 13.63
C LYS A 46 10.69 -7.18 13.31
N THR A 47 11.93 -7.26 12.86
CA THR A 47 12.62 -6.15 12.20
C THR A 47 12.96 -6.60 10.79
N LEU A 48 12.34 -5.96 9.80
CA LEU A 48 12.71 -6.09 8.40
C LEU A 48 13.57 -4.89 8.02
N ARG A 49 14.85 -5.13 7.73
CA ARG A 49 15.82 -4.07 7.46
C ARG A 49 16.59 -4.33 6.19
N GLY A 50 16.58 -3.37 5.27
CA GLY A 50 17.41 -3.44 4.08
C GLY A 50 18.88 -3.15 4.35
N ILE A 51 19.76 -3.73 3.53
CA ILE A 51 21.21 -3.53 3.61
C ILE A 51 21.63 -2.51 2.55
N GLY A 52 22.18 -1.38 2.98
CA GLY A 52 22.61 -0.31 2.08
C GLY A 52 21.48 0.09 1.13
N MET A 53 21.74 0.04 -0.17
CA MET A 53 20.77 0.37 -1.23
C MET A 53 20.09 -0.88 -1.85
N SER A 54 20.33 -2.07 -1.29
CA SER A 54 19.89 -3.34 -1.90
C SER A 54 18.59 -3.89 -1.32
N GLY A 55 18.04 -3.26 -0.28
CA GLY A 55 16.78 -3.67 0.34
C GLY A 55 15.56 -3.34 -0.52
N VAL A 56 15.26 -4.17 -1.52
CA VAL A 56 14.13 -3.95 -2.44
C VAL A 56 13.17 -5.14 -2.40
N ILE A 57 11.88 -4.86 -2.26
CA ILE A 57 10.79 -5.82 -2.45
C ILE A 57 10.01 -5.39 -3.70
N MET A 58 10.07 -6.23 -4.72
CA MET A 58 9.47 -5.95 -6.02
C MET A 58 8.28 -6.88 -6.28
N GLY A 59 7.18 -6.36 -6.83
CA GLY A 59 6.03 -7.19 -7.23
C GLY A 59 5.15 -7.70 -6.08
N LYS A 60 5.44 -7.33 -4.82
CA LYS A 60 4.70 -7.81 -3.65
C LYS A 60 4.72 -6.78 -2.52
N GLY A 61 3.57 -6.64 -1.85
CA GLY A 61 3.42 -5.79 -0.66
C GLY A 61 3.61 -6.53 0.66
N LEU A 62 3.49 -5.80 1.76
CA LEU A 62 3.56 -6.28 3.14
C LEU A 62 2.20 -6.25 3.81
N TRP A 63 1.89 -7.32 4.54
CA TRP A 63 0.71 -7.42 5.40
C TRP A 63 1.16 -7.51 6.86
N LEU A 64 1.09 -6.40 7.58
CA LEU A 64 1.48 -6.34 8.98
C LEU A 64 0.32 -6.87 9.84
N ASN A 65 0.59 -7.95 10.58
CA ASN A 65 -0.38 -8.67 11.39
C ASN A 65 0.21 -9.02 12.76
N GLY A 66 0.39 -7.99 13.59
CA GLY A 66 0.96 -8.13 14.92
C GLY A 66 1.57 -6.83 15.45
N ASP A 67 2.10 -6.91 16.66
CA ASP A 67 2.68 -5.78 17.39
C ASP A 67 4.20 -5.81 17.36
N ASN A 68 4.85 -4.68 17.63
CA ASN A 68 6.31 -4.58 17.70
C ASN A 68 6.99 -4.99 16.37
N ILE A 69 6.68 -4.23 15.32
CA ILE A 69 7.21 -4.44 13.97
C ILE A 69 7.95 -3.19 13.52
N ILE A 70 9.19 -3.39 13.06
CA ILE A 70 10.04 -2.35 12.49
C ILE A 70 10.30 -2.70 11.02
N ILE A 71 9.98 -1.79 10.11
CA ILE A 71 10.36 -1.87 8.69
C ILE A 71 11.28 -0.69 8.42
N GLN A 72 12.54 -0.97 8.11
CA GLN A 72 13.56 0.06 7.94
C GLN A 72 14.36 -0.09 6.65
N ASN A 73 14.59 1.01 5.93
CA ASN A 73 15.49 1.04 4.77
C ASN A 73 15.09 0.02 3.68
N VAL A 74 13.79 -0.06 3.36
CA VAL A 74 13.25 -0.96 2.34
C VAL A 74 12.51 -0.17 1.28
N HIS A 75 12.77 -0.48 0.00
CA HIS A 75 12.01 0.02 -1.14
C HIS A 75 10.99 -1.02 -1.59
N ILE A 76 9.69 -0.68 -1.56
CA ILE A 76 8.60 -1.51 -2.08
C ILE A 76 8.12 -0.92 -3.41
N THR A 77 8.16 -1.70 -4.50
CA THR A 77 7.87 -1.18 -5.84
C THR A 77 7.35 -2.20 -6.85
N GLU A 78 6.77 -1.72 -7.94
CA GLU A 78 6.30 -2.51 -9.10
C GLU A 78 5.16 -3.47 -8.76
N LEU A 79 4.12 -2.97 -8.10
CA LEU A 79 2.93 -3.75 -7.74
C LEU A 79 1.79 -3.39 -8.71
N ASN A 80 1.78 -3.96 -9.93
CA ASN A 80 0.70 -3.76 -10.92
C ASN A 80 0.22 -2.30 -11.02
N ARG A 81 1.14 -1.33 -11.18
CA ARG A 81 0.86 0.11 -11.08
C ARG A 81 -0.23 0.64 -12.03
N HIS A 82 -0.50 -0.09 -13.11
CA HIS A 82 -1.56 0.20 -14.08
C HIS A 82 -2.98 -0.17 -13.60
N LEU A 83 -3.11 -0.82 -12.44
CA LEU A 83 -4.38 -1.37 -11.96
C LEU A 83 -4.72 -0.91 -10.55
N VAL A 84 -5.87 -0.26 -10.40
CA VAL A 84 -6.54 -0.18 -9.11
C VAL A 84 -6.90 -1.61 -8.66
N TRP A 85 -6.67 -1.89 -7.38
CA TRP A 85 -6.68 -3.24 -6.80
C TRP A 85 -5.55 -4.16 -7.26
N GLY A 86 -4.57 -3.64 -8.01
CA GLY A 86 -3.38 -4.38 -8.43
C GLY A 86 -2.42 -4.72 -7.27
N GLY A 87 -2.55 -4.06 -6.12
CA GLY A 87 -1.78 -4.33 -4.90
C GLY A 87 -1.57 -3.07 -4.06
N ASP A 88 -1.48 -3.26 -2.74
CA ASP A 88 -1.06 -2.23 -1.79
C ASP A 88 0.36 -2.53 -1.30
N ALA A 89 1.18 -1.51 -1.08
CA ALA A 89 2.55 -1.71 -0.59
C ALA A 89 2.60 -2.14 0.87
N ILE A 90 1.86 -1.47 1.77
CA ILE A 90 1.79 -1.83 3.19
C ILE A 90 0.33 -1.82 3.63
N TYR A 91 -0.15 -2.97 4.09
CA TYR A 91 -1.46 -3.13 4.70
C TYR A 91 -1.31 -3.46 6.18
N ILE A 92 -1.97 -2.69 7.04
CA ILE A 92 -1.98 -2.88 8.49
C ILE A 92 -3.32 -3.49 8.90
N GLN A 93 -3.30 -4.77 9.28
CA GLN A 93 -4.52 -5.54 9.56
C GLN A 93 -5.21 -5.17 10.87
N GLY A 94 -4.45 -4.75 11.89
CA GLY A 94 -4.89 -4.83 13.28
C GLY A 94 -4.67 -6.23 13.87
N SER A 95 -4.41 -6.32 15.18
CA SER A 95 -4.26 -7.59 15.90
C SER A 95 -5.62 -8.27 16.12
N ASN A 96 -5.62 -9.55 16.51
CA ASN A 96 -6.83 -10.34 16.78
C ASN A 96 -7.84 -10.33 15.62
N GLY A 97 -7.37 -10.65 14.41
CA GLY A 97 -8.22 -10.66 13.22
C GLY A 97 -8.67 -9.27 12.76
N GLY A 98 -7.96 -8.20 13.16
CA GLY A 98 -8.31 -6.82 12.81
C GLY A 98 -9.36 -6.19 13.71
N SER A 99 -9.55 -6.72 14.92
CA SER A 99 -10.44 -6.16 15.95
C SER A 99 -9.72 -5.28 16.96
N THR A 100 -8.40 -5.40 17.08
CA THR A 100 -7.56 -4.68 18.05
C THR A 100 -6.54 -3.82 17.33
N ALA A 101 -6.41 -2.56 17.74
CA ALA A 101 -5.43 -1.66 17.13
C ALA A 101 -4.01 -2.16 17.40
N MET A 102 -3.17 -2.22 16.37
CA MET A 102 -1.76 -2.60 16.52
C MET A 102 -0.98 -1.53 17.29
N THR A 103 0.12 -1.93 17.91
CA THR A 103 1.01 -1.12 18.74
C THR A 103 2.46 -1.33 18.33
N LYS A 104 3.30 -0.31 18.56
CA LYS A 104 4.75 -0.35 18.37
C LYS A 104 5.12 -0.68 16.92
N ILE A 105 4.53 0.06 15.98
CA ILE A 105 4.86 -0.02 14.56
C ILE A 105 5.80 1.12 14.20
N TRP A 106 6.93 0.82 13.57
CA TRP A 106 7.87 1.83 13.09
C TRP A 106 8.22 1.57 11.63
N LEU A 107 7.83 2.51 10.78
CA LEU A 107 8.16 2.54 9.36
C LEU A 107 9.17 3.67 9.16
N ASP A 108 10.42 3.32 8.84
CA ASP A 108 11.52 4.28 8.82
C ASP A 108 12.39 4.14 7.59
N HIS A 109 12.78 5.25 6.95
CA HIS A 109 13.60 5.21 5.73
C HIS A 109 13.05 4.26 4.66
N ILE A 110 11.73 4.09 4.59
CA ILE A 110 11.13 3.26 3.54
C ILE A 110 10.93 4.11 2.28
N LYS A 111 11.00 3.45 1.13
CA LYS A 111 10.55 4.03 -0.13
C LYS A 111 9.38 3.22 -0.66
N VAL A 112 8.35 3.89 -1.16
CA VAL A 112 7.26 3.25 -1.90
C VAL A 112 7.09 3.96 -3.23
N SER A 113 7.00 3.21 -4.32
CA SER A 113 6.77 3.76 -5.66
C SER A 113 6.03 2.77 -6.55
N ARG A 114 5.37 3.26 -7.61
CA ARG A 114 4.85 2.42 -8.70
C ARG A 114 4.02 1.23 -8.19
N VAL A 115 2.97 1.53 -7.42
CA VAL A 115 2.00 0.54 -6.91
C VAL A 115 0.63 0.79 -7.51
N GLY A 116 -0.22 -0.23 -7.56
CA GLY A 116 -1.54 -0.15 -8.17
C GLY A 116 -2.52 0.66 -7.32
N ARG A 117 -2.47 0.50 -6.00
CA ARG A 117 -3.37 1.19 -5.07
C ARG A 117 -2.60 1.77 -3.89
N GLN A 118 -2.88 1.41 -2.63
CA GLN A 118 -2.41 2.19 -1.48
C GLN A 118 -0.91 2.06 -1.28
N PHE A 119 -0.23 3.18 -0.99
CA PHE A 119 1.12 3.11 -0.42
C PHE A 119 1.07 2.53 0.98
N LEU A 120 0.14 2.99 1.80
CA LEU A 120 -0.07 2.49 3.14
C LEU A 120 -1.55 2.59 3.51
N THR A 121 -2.12 1.51 4.01
CA THR A 121 -3.51 1.49 4.45
C THR A 121 -3.69 0.70 5.73
N THR A 122 -4.64 1.14 6.56
CA THR A 122 -5.06 0.43 7.76
C THR A 122 -6.46 -0.18 7.60
N ASN A 123 -6.68 -1.31 8.24
CA ASN A 123 -8.01 -1.86 8.47
C ASN A 123 -8.73 -1.12 9.62
N ALA A 124 -10.00 -1.47 9.86
CA ALA A 124 -10.91 -0.82 10.81
C ALA A 124 -10.40 -0.71 12.26
N ALA A 125 -9.54 -1.63 12.72
CA ALA A 125 -8.90 -1.50 14.04
C ALA A 125 -7.73 -0.51 14.06
N SER A 126 -7.02 -0.35 12.93
CA SER A 126 -5.90 0.57 12.74
C SER A 126 -4.76 0.40 13.75
N VAL A 127 -4.09 1.50 14.13
CA VAL A 127 -2.90 1.55 14.98
C VAL A 127 -3.08 2.52 16.14
N SER A 128 -2.65 2.12 17.33
CA SER A 128 -2.63 2.99 18.51
C SER A 128 -1.26 3.64 18.77
N THR A 129 -0.18 3.06 18.23
CA THR A 129 1.15 3.65 18.21
C THR A 129 1.89 3.24 16.93
N MET A 130 2.01 4.18 16.01
CA MET A 130 2.81 4.04 14.79
C MET A 130 3.64 5.29 14.55
N THR A 131 4.89 5.12 14.13
CA THR A 131 5.72 6.21 13.60
C THR A 131 6.08 5.92 12.16
N ILE A 132 5.86 6.90 11.29
CA ILE A 132 6.39 6.93 9.93
C ILE A 132 7.43 8.04 9.90
N SER A 133 8.69 7.69 9.65
CA SER A 133 9.80 8.65 9.67
C SER A 133 10.71 8.53 8.46
N ASN A 134 11.26 9.65 7.99
CA ASN A 134 12.33 9.70 6.98
C ASN A 134 12.03 8.93 5.69
N SER A 135 10.75 8.84 5.30
CA SER A 135 10.29 7.91 4.26
C SER A 135 9.86 8.63 2.99
N ASP A 136 10.14 8.03 1.84
CA ASP A 136 9.84 8.56 0.50
C ASP A 136 8.64 7.83 -0.13
N PHE A 137 7.54 8.55 -0.31
CA PHE A 137 6.33 8.05 -0.96
C PHE A 137 6.21 8.68 -2.35
N ASP A 138 6.84 8.03 -3.34
CA ASP A 138 7.05 8.57 -4.67
C ASP A 138 5.81 8.39 -5.55
N GLY A 139 5.01 9.45 -5.64
CA GLY A 139 3.77 9.49 -6.41
C GLY A 139 3.92 9.57 -7.93
N ARG A 140 5.14 9.52 -8.49
CA ARG A 140 5.33 9.55 -9.95
C ARG A 140 5.00 8.19 -10.57
N THR A 141 4.13 8.21 -11.58
CA THR A 141 3.66 6.99 -12.26
C THR A 141 3.34 7.28 -13.72
N ASP A 142 3.41 6.25 -14.56
CA ASP A 142 2.95 6.25 -15.96
C ASP A 142 1.43 5.99 -16.07
N TYR A 143 0.82 5.43 -15.02
CA TYR A 143 -0.63 5.18 -14.93
C TYR A 143 -1.19 5.85 -13.67
N SER A 144 -2.13 6.78 -13.82
CA SER A 144 -2.84 7.37 -12.68
C SER A 144 -4.34 7.45 -12.90
N ALA A 145 -5.12 7.35 -11.83
CA ALA A 145 -6.57 7.56 -11.85
C ALA A 145 -6.96 8.96 -12.37
N SER A 146 -6.07 9.95 -12.20
CA SER A 146 -6.20 11.33 -12.68
C SER A 146 -5.63 11.57 -14.09
N CYS A 147 -5.06 10.55 -14.74
CA CYS A 147 -4.47 10.63 -16.08
C CYS A 147 -3.39 11.72 -16.24
N ASP A 148 -2.62 12.01 -15.20
CA ASP A 148 -1.66 13.13 -15.13
C ASP A 148 -0.30 12.75 -14.49
N GLY A 149 -0.08 11.46 -14.25
CA GLY A 149 1.16 10.92 -13.68
C GLY A 149 1.32 11.07 -12.18
N ARG A 150 0.27 11.52 -11.48
CA ARG A 150 0.25 11.67 -10.01
C ARG A 150 -0.55 10.54 -9.38
N HIS A 151 0.10 9.75 -8.53
CA HIS A 151 -0.52 8.65 -7.82
C HIS A 151 -1.59 9.16 -6.84
N TYR A 152 -2.82 8.70 -6.99
CA TYR A 152 -3.96 9.13 -6.16
C TYR A 152 -4.01 8.39 -4.82
N TRP A 153 -3.60 7.13 -4.80
CA TRP A 153 -3.84 6.19 -3.70
C TRP A 153 -2.65 6.16 -2.72
N THR A 154 -2.52 7.21 -1.92
CA THR A 154 -1.39 7.32 -0.98
C THR A 154 -1.72 6.62 0.34
N PHE A 155 -2.38 7.32 1.26
CA PHE A 155 -2.64 6.87 2.61
C PHE A 155 -4.14 6.69 2.85
N ILE A 156 -4.52 5.54 3.40
CA ILE A 156 -5.82 5.38 4.06
C ILE A 156 -5.59 5.02 5.52
N PHE A 157 -5.94 5.96 6.39
CA PHE A 157 -5.99 5.74 7.84
C PHE A 157 -7.46 5.63 8.26
N TYR A 158 -7.97 4.42 8.26
CA TYR A 158 -9.39 4.11 8.40
C TYR A 158 -9.61 3.15 9.57
N GLY A 159 -9.51 3.64 10.80
CA GLY A 159 -9.92 2.82 11.93
C GLY A 159 -10.24 3.58 13.20
N LYS A 160 -11.01 2.89 14.05
CA LYS A 160 -11.65 3.45 15.27
C LYS A 160 -10.62 4.03 16.25
N ASN A 161 -9.46 3.40 16.34
CA ASN A 161 -8.33 3.87 17.13
C ASN A 161 -7.14 4.09 16.19
N THR A 162 -6.89 5.35 15.84
CA THR A 162 -5.78 5.71 14.96
C THR A 162 -4.94 6.81 15.61
N ARG A 163 -3.69 6.48 15.95
CA ARG A 163 -2.70 7.42 16.47
C ARG A 163 -1.36 7.11 15.84
N PHE A 164 -0.81 8.09 15.15
CA PHE A 164 0.49 7.98 14.52
C PHE A 164 1.22 9.31 14.52
N SER A 165 2.53 9.24 14.32
CA SER A 165 3.38 10.39 14.04
C SER A 165 3.97 10.25 12.64
N MET A 166 3.93 11.33 11.86
CA MET A 166 4.65 11.46 10.60
C MET A 166 5.66 12.58 10.77
N LEU A 167 6.94 12.29 10.58
CA LEU A 167 8.02 13.27 10.75
C LEU A 167 9.17 13.00 9.78
N ASN A 168 9.95 14.04 9.55
CA ASN A 168 11.16 14.03 8.73
C ASN A 168 12.21 14.94 9.39
#